data_AF-A0A2N1PM69-F1
#
_entry.id   AF-A0A2N1PM69-F1
#
_cell.length_a   1.000
_cell.length_b   1.000
_cell.length_c   1.000
_cell.angle_alpha   90.00
_cell.angle_beta   90.00
_cell.angle_gamma   90.00
#
_symmetry.space_group_name_H-M   'P 1'
#
loop_
_entity.id
_entity.type
_entity.pdbx_description
1 polymer ?
#
loop_
_entity_poly.entity_id
_entity_poly.type
_entity_poly.pdbx_seq_one_letter_code
_entity_poly.pdbx_strand_id
1 'polypeptide(L)'
;NISNIKLINCGSQGNSSNGVGGLVGNVQTASTILNLSRIKATNLKVFNKSAYVGGLVGRISTTGARVNMSDIDFKGEVHSYTSSGYSGGLIGYIPSGTFLTVDRAVVEATYQNTLVTNSTYYLRYSDRYLGGIIGRNAAVTANVKLTDVFFTGSLYNQTNTRRNDVGTVSGLDTTQATLTRTYYAYVAYRTSTGTISYTQTGQTGQMSTAVSTTSMPTTTWWNTFYTTFGAANNYWLQDGTGRLYLSS
;
A
#
# COMPACT_ATOMS: atom_id res chain seq x y z
N ASN A 1 3.22 -10.90 17.59
CA ASN A 1 2.00 -11.12 16.78
C ASN A 1 1.04 -9.99 17.11
N ILE A 2 0.50 -9.28 16.12
CA ILE A 2 -0.50 -8.23 16.30
C ILE A 2 -1.73 -8.64 15.48
N SER A 3 -2.89 -8.76 16.12
CA SER A 3 -4.08 -9.22 15.43
C SER A 3 -5.37 -8.67 16.02
N ASN A 4 -6.45 -8.68 15.22
CA ASN A 4 -7.79 -8.19 15.62
C ASN A 4 -7.79 -6.71 16.02
N ILE A 5 -7.15 -5.89 15.19
CA ILE A 5 -7.05 -4.46 15.46
C ILE A 5 -7.92 -3.69 14.49
N LYS A 6 -8.73 -2.79 15.04
CA LYS A 6 -9.46 -1.76 14.31
C LYS A 6 -8.77 -0.41 14.50
N LEU A 7 -8.40 0.23 13.40
CA LEU A 7 -7.85 1.58 13.34
C LEU A 7 -8.86 2.47 12.63
N ILE A 8 -9.70 3.19 13.39
CA ILE A 8 -10.79 4.00 12.82
C ILE A 8 -10.53 5.47 13.15
N ASN A 9 -10.50 6.34 12.13
CA ASN A 9 -10.33 7.78 12.28
C ASN A 9 -9.09 8.17 13.12
N CYS A 10 -7.98 7.46 12.91
CA CYS A 10 -6.74 7.71 13.64
C CYS A 10 -5.63 8.16 12.70
N GLY A 11 -4.60 8.77 13.28
CA GLY A 11 -3.46 9.28 12.55
C GLY A 11 -2.14 8.91 13.23
N SER A 12 -1.14 8.64 12.41
CA SER A 12 0.26 8.50 12.84
C SER A 12 1.08 9.53 12.06
N GLN A 13 1.80 10.39 12.78
CA GLN A 13 2.64 11.42 12.16
C GLN A 13 4.01 11.40 12.80
N GLY A 14 5.05 11.40 11.97
CA GLY A 14 6.43 11.44 12.44
C GLY A 14 7.37 12.27 11.57
N ASN A 15 8.60 12.40 12.06
CA ASN A 15 9.75 12.92 11.33
C ASN A 15 10.94 11.97 11.53
N SER A 16 10.73 10.70 11.16
CA SER A 16 11.63 9.60 11.52
C SER A 16 12.31 9.04 10.28
N SER A 17 13.63 9.03 10.25
CA SER A 17 14.40 8.30 9.22
C SER A 17 14.26 6.78 9.35
N ASN A 18 13.71 6.29 10.47
CA ASN A 18 13.41 4.89 10.71
C ASN A 18 12.04 4.45 10.18
N GLY A 19 11.27 5.36 9.58
CA GLY A 19 9.96 5.07 9.01
C GLY A 19 8.80 5.26 9.99
N VAL A 20 7.61 5.40 9.43
CA VAL A 20 6.34 5.57 10.16
C VAL A 20 5.29 4.63 9.56
N GLY A 21 4.61 3.89 10.43
CA GLY A 21 3.48 3.05 10.08
C GLY A 21 2.29 3.38 10.97
N GLY A 22 1.09 2.97 10.56
CA GLY A 22 -0.11 3.05 11.40
C GLY A 22 -0.06 2.12 12.62
N LEU A 23 0.69 1.01 12.53
CA LEU A 23 0.89 0.06 13.64
C LEU A 23 2.35 -0.05 14.04
N VAL A 24 3.26 -0.20 13.07
CA VAL A 24 4.68 -0.46 13.33
C VAL A 24 5.53 0.50 12.53
N GLY A 25 6.35 1.32 13.21
CA GLY A 25 7.28 2.22 12.54
C GLY A 25 8.39 1.47 11.79
N ASN A 26 9.07 0.55 12.50
CA ASN A 26 10.24 -0.15 11.96
C ASN A 26 10.39 -1.57 12.54
N VAL A 27 10.75 -2.54 11.68
CA VAL A 27 11.20 -3.87 12.09
C VAL A 27 12.74 -3.91 12.04
N GLN A 28 13.38 -3.90 13.21
CA GLN A 28 14.83 -3.63 13.34
C GLN A 28 15.71 -4.86 13.58
N THR A 29 15.15 -5.98 14.03
CA THR A 29 15.95 -7.15 14.39
C THR A 29 15.81 -8.24 13.32
N ALA A 30 16.95 -8.77 12.85
CA ALA A 30 17.03 -9.76 11.78
C ALA A 30 16.21 -11.03 12.06
N SER A 31 16.10 -11.45 13.33
CA SER A 31 15.31 -12.62 13.73
C SER A 31 13.82 -12.33 13.95
N THR A 32 13.38 -11.07 13.81
CA THR A 32 11.97 -10.73 14.06
C THR A 32 11.08 -11.25 12.95
N ILE A 33 10.05 -12.00 13.36
CA ILE A 33 8.92 -12.36 12.53
C ILE A 33 7.70 -11.57 13.03
N LEU A 34 7.35 -10.51 12.31
CA LEU A 34 6.15 -9.73 12.56
C LEU A 34 4.98 -10.34 11.79
N ASN A 35 4.04 -10.93 12.53
CA ASN A 35 2.77 -11.36 11.98
C ASN A 35 1.70 -10.30 12.30
N LEU A 36 1.08 -9.75 11.25
CA LEU A 36 -0.10 -8.89 11.29
C LEU A 36 -1.27 -9.68 10.72
N SER A 37 -2.37 -9.83 11.47
CA SER A 37 -3.54 -10.53 10.97
C SER A 37 -4.85 -9.89 11.40
N ARG A 38 -5.88 -9.91 10.56
CA ARG A 38 -7.19 -9.34 10.89
C ARG A 38 -7.07 -7.87 11.32
N ILE A 39 -6.54 -7.06 10.42
CA ILE A 39 -6.35 -5.63 10.64
C ILE A 39 -7.33 -4.89 9.75
N LYS A 40 -8.22 -4.12 10.38
CA LYS A 40 -9.13 -3.21 9.70
C LYS A 40 -8.69 -1.78 9.96
N ALA A 41 -8.36 -1.04 8.91
CA ALA A 41 -8.10 0.39 8.96
C ALA A 41 -9.16 1.13 8.15
N THR A 42 -9.77 2.16 8.73
CA THR A 42 -10.74 3.01 8.04
C THR A 42 -10.46 4.46 8.39
N ASN A 43 -10.23 5.27 7.36
CA ASN A 43 -9.80 6.66 7.52
C ASN A 43 -8.53 6.77 8.39
N LEU A 44 -7.60 5.83 8.22
CA LEU A 44 -6.28 5.89 8.83
C LEU A 44 -5.40 6.83 8.01
N LYS A 45 -4.67 7.72 8.68
CA LYS A 45 -3.79 8.65 8.01
C LYS A 45 -2.37 8.53 8.53
N VAL A 46 -1.41 8.25 7.66
CA VAL A 46 -0.01 8.01 8.05
C VAL A 46 0.90 8.98 7.33
N PHE A 47 1.68 9.73 8.10
CA PHE A 47 2.54 10.80 7.59
C PHE A 47 3.95 10.65 8.12
N ASN A 48 4.93 10.80 7.23
CA ASN A 48 6.31 11.01 7.66
C ASN A 48 6.94 12.19 6.93
N LYS A 49 7.50 13.12 7.71
CA LYS A 49 8.29 14.22 7.17
C LYS A 49 9.64 13.75 6.60
N SER A 50 10.12 12.55 6.95
CA SER A 50 11.35 11.98 6.42
C SER A 50 11.04 11.05 5.22
N ALA A 51 11.36 9.76 5.31
CA ALA A 51 11.12 8.74 4.28
C ALA A 51 10.49 7.48 4.90
N TYR A 52 10.09 6.53 4.07
CA TYR A 52 9.55 5.22 4.47
C TYR A 52 8.22 5.31 5.23
N VAL A 53 7.13 5.28 4.48
CA VAL A 53 5.77 5.38 5.03
C VAL A 53 4.96 4.21 4.53
N GLY A 54 4.45 3.42 5.46
CA GLY A 54 3.49 2.37 5.15
C GLY A 54 2.18 2.66 5.86
N GLY A 55 1.05 2.31 5.25
CA GLY A 55 -0.23 2.40 5.96
C GLY A 55 -0.22 1.61 7.27
N LEU A 56 0.45 0.45 7.33
CA LEU A 56 0.61 -0.34 8.55
C LEU A 56 2.05 -0.39 9.07
N VAL A 57 3.03 -0.60 8.18
CA VAL A 57 4.45 -0.80 8.54
C VAL A 57 5.33 0.21 7.82
N GLY A 58 6.06 1.06 8.54
CA GLY A 58 6.93 2.07 7.93
C GLY A 58 8.06 1.45 7.10
N ARG A 59 8.89 0.61 7.71
CA ARG A 59 9.92 -0.15 7.00
C ARG A 59 10.34 -1.45 7.71
N ILE A 60 11.01 -2.30 6.96
CA ILE A 60 11.92 -3.31 7.50
C ILE A 60 13.34 -2.76 7.36
N SER A 61 14.19 -2.83 8.38
CA SER A 61 15.54 -2.23 8.31
C SER A 61 16.70 -3.22 8.30
N THR A 62 16.45 -4.50 8.56
CA THR A 62 17.53 -5.49 8.68
C THR A 62 17.23 -6.77 7.90
N THR A 63 18.24 -7.23 7.18
CA THR A 63 18.29 -8.53 6.49
C THR A 63 17.88 -9.67 7.41
N GLY A 64 17.11 -10.63 6.90
CA GLY A 64 16.60 -11.77 7.64
C GLY A 64 15.21 -11.54 8.26
N ALA A 65 14.84 -10.28 8.54
CA ALA A 65 13.56 -9.98 9.15
C ALA A 65 12.39 -10.33 8.21
N ARG A 66 11.28 -10.75 8.81
CA ARG A 66 10.09 -11.21 8.08
C ARG A 66 8.84 -10.49 8.54
N VAL A 67 8.06 -10.01 7.59
CA VAL A 67 6.72 -9.46 7.83
C VAL A 67 5.72 -10.34 7.09
N ASN A 68 4.72 -10.85 7.81
CA ASN A 68 3.61 -11.59 7.23
C ASN A 68 2.32 -10.82 7.55
N MET A 69 1.55 -10.51 6.52
CA MET A 69 0.27 -9.82 6.63
C MET A 69 -0.82 -10.73 6.08
N SER A 70 -1.86 -10.96 6.87
CA SER A 70 -3.01 -11.77 6.45
C SER A 70 -4.32 -11.08 6.81
N ASP A 71 -5.30 -11.13 5.93
CA ASP A 71 -6.64 -10.61 6.22
C ASP A 71 -6.60 -9.11 6.60
N ILE A 72 -6.21 -8.27 5.63
CA ILE A 72 -6.02 -6.82 5.81
C ILE A 72 -7.04 -6.04 5.01
N ASP A 73 -7.89 -5.25 5.68
CA ASP A 73 -8.79 -4.29 5.05
C ASP A 73 -8.30 -2.87 5.36
N PHE A 74 -7.58 -2.26 4.42
CA PHE A 74 -6.99 -0.93 4.58
C PHE A 74 -7.74 0.10 3.76
N LYS A 75 -8.23 1.15 4.43
CA LYS A 75 -8.77 2.37 3.81
C LYS A 75 -8.11 3.58 4.46
N GLY A 76 -7.27 4.31 3.72
CA GLY A 76 -6.48 5.37 4.33
C GLY A 76 -5.67 6.26 3.40
N GLU A 77 -4.95 7.15 4.04
CA GLU A 77 -4.07 8.16 3.47
C GLU A 77 -2.63 7.88 3.89
N VAL A 78 -1.69 7.83 2.93
CA VAL A 78 -0.27 7.54 3.19
C VAL A 78 0.57 8.59 2.49
N HIS A 79 1.42 9.30 3.23
CA HIS A 79 2.18 10.45 2.69
C HIS A 79 3.59 10.58 3.24
N SER A 80 4.53 10.92 2.35
CA SER A 80 5.91 11.25 2.69
C SER A 80 6.37 12.60 2.10
N TYR A 81 7.16 13.35 2.87
CA TYR A 81 7.57 14.72 2.51
C TYR A 81 8.88 14.81 1.72
N THR A 82 9.80 13.85 1.83
CA THR A 82 11.15 14.02 1.27
C THR A 82 11.27 13.60 -0.18
N SER A 83 12.31 14.13 -0.83
CA SER A 83 12.80 13.75 -2.16
C SER A 83 13.13 12.26 -2.32
N SER A 84 13.02 11.41 -1.30
CA SER A 84 13.13 9.95 -1.45
C SER A 84 11.98 9.24 -0.74
N GLY A 85 10.77 9.79 -0.91
CA GLY A 85 9.55 9.28 -0.34
C GLY A 85 9.18 7.89 -0.87
N TYR A 86 9.35 6.87 -0.03
CA TYR A 86 8.87 5.51 -0.27
C TYR A 86 7.55 5.33 0.48
N SER A 87 6.44 5.36 -0.26
CA SER A 87 5.10 5.32 0.31
C SER A 87 4.33 4.14 -0.23
N GLY A 88 3.89 3.25 0.67
CA GLY A 88 3.13 2.06 0.33
C GLY A 88 1.87 1.91 1.16
N GLY A 89 0.81 1.37 0.56
CA GLY A 89 -0.49 1.26 1.22
C GLY A 89 -0.44 0.39 2.46
N LEU A 90 0.45 -0.61 2.47
CA LEU A 90 0.72 -1.44 3.65
C LEU A 90 2.12 -1.22 4.21
N ILE A 91 3.15 -1.15 3.34
CA ILE A 91 4.55 -1.09 3.76
C ILE A 91 5.36 -0.06 2.97
N GLY A 92 6.16 0.75 3.65
CA GLY A 92 6.96 1.79 2.98
C GLY A 92 8.20 1.23 2.27
N TYR A 93 8.99 0.38 2.93
CA TYR A 93 10.25 -0.11 2.36
C TYR A 93 10.67 -1.50 2.83
N ILE A 94 11.20 -2.26 1.87
CA ILE A 94 11.70 -3.63 2.01
C ILE A 94 13.14 -3.68 1.46
N PRO A 95 14.18 -3.83 2.30
CA PRO A 95 15.57 -3.92 1.85
C PRO A 95 15.90 -5.34 1.36
N SER A 96 17.03 -5.47 0.67
CA SER A 96 17.53 -6.77 0.22
C SER A 96 17.68 -7.78 1.37
N GLY A 97 17.40 -9.05 1.07
CA GLY A 97 17.51 -10.16 2.02
C GLY A 97 16.44 -10.18 3.13
N THR A 98 15.36 -9.41 3.00
CA THR A 98 14.19 -9.47 3.89
C THR A 98 13.01 -10.15 3.20
N PHE A 99 11.98 -10.50 3.97
CA PHE A 99 10.84 -11.28 3.50
C PHE A 99 9.52 -10.58 3.80
N LEU A 100 8.64 -10.56 2.79
CA LEU A 100 7.27 -10.10 2.94
C LEU A 100 6.31 -11.14 2.35
N THR A 101 5.29 -11.48 3.12
CA THR A 101 4.09 -12.13 2.58
C THR A 101 2.87 -11.28 2.86
N VAL A 102 2.04 -11.07 1.86
CA VAL A 102 0.71 -10.49 2.00
C VAL A 102 -0.30 -11.46 1.40
N ASP A 103 -1.28 -11.84 2.18
CA ASP A 103 -2.28 -12.84 1.84
C ASP A 103 -3.66 -12.30 2.21
N ARG A 104 -4.59 -12.25 1.26
CA ARG A 104 -5.95 -11.68 1.44
C ARG A 104 -5.91 -10.24 1.96
N ALA A 105 -5.72 -9.29 1.04
CA ALA A 105 -5.75 -7.87 1.39
C ALA A 105 -6.59 -7.04 0.41
N VAL A 106 -7.38 -6.12 0.94
CA VAL A 106 -8.06 -5.07 0.17
C VAL A 106 -7.50 -3.73 0.62
N VAL A 107 -6.88 -3.01 -0.30
CA VAL A 107 -6.16 -1.76 -0.01
C VAL A 107 -6.73 -0.63 -0.84
N GLU A 108 -7.30 0.35 -0.15
CA GLU A 108 -7.78 1.61 -0.72
C GLU A 108 -6.93 2.74 -0.15
N ALA A 109 -5.89 3.13 -0.89
CA ALA A 109 -4.93 4.12 -0.41
C ALA A 109 -4.95 5.38 -1.27
N THR A 110 -5.00 6.53 -0.61
CA THR A 110 -4.90 7.85 -1.24
C THR A 110 -3.58 8.51 -0.87
N TYR A 111 -2.83 8.94 -1.88
CA TYR A 111 -1.53 9.61 -1.73
C TYR A 111 -1.64 11.12 -2.05
N GLN A 112 -2.77 11.72 -1.65
CA GLN A 112 -3.02 13.16 -1.64
C GLN A 112 -3.22 13.67 -0.21
N ASN A 113 -2.35 14.56 0.29
CA ASN A 113 -2.52 15.10 1.64
C ASN A 113 -3.74 16.04 1.73
N THR A 114 -4.71 15.70 2.58
CA THR A 114 -5.92 16.51 2.84
C THR A 114 -5.91 17.28 4.15
N LEU A 115 -4.91 17.11 5.01
CA LEU A 115 -4.93 17.56 6.41
C LEU A 115 -4.20 18.88 6.73
N VAL A 116 -3.42 19.45 5.83
CA VAL A 116 -2.54 20.58 6.20
C VAL A 116 -2.66 21.76 5.23
N THR A 117 -2.83 22.95 5.80
CA THR A 117 -3.18 24.19 5.10
C THR A 117 -2.06 24.75 4.19
N ASN A 118 -2.51 25.57 3.25
CA ASN A 118 -2.00 25.83 1.90
C ASN A 118 -0.64 26.52 1.75
N SER A 119 0.03 26.99 2.81
CA SER A 119 1.08 28.01 2.61
C SER A 119 2.48 27.49 2.23
N THR A 120 2.78 26.18 2.29
CA THR A 120 4.10 25.64 1.84
C THR A 120 4.09 24.18 1.36
N TYR A 121 2.91 23.57 1.18
CA TYR A 121 2.76 22.12 1.38
C TYR A 121 2.27 21.34 0.16
N TYR A 122 1.31 21.87 -0.61
CA TYR A 122 0.79 21.22 -1.83
C TYR A 122 1.81 21.09 -2.97
N LEU A 123 2.97 21.76 -2.85
CA LEU A 123 4.09 21.68 -3.79
C LEU A 123 5.27 20.84 -3.30
N ARG A 124 5.21 20.25 -2.08
CA ARG A 124 6.37 19.61 -1.43
C ARG A 124 6.21 18.14 -1.04
N TYR A 125 5.01 17.56 -1.15
CA TYR A 125 4.84 16.12 -0.94
C TYR A 125 5.27 15.32 -2.16
N SER A 126 6.48 14.75 -2.08
CA SER A 126 7.06 13.87 -3.08
C SER A 126 6.99 12.46 -2.58
N ASP A 127 5.83 11.82 -2.72
CA ASP A 127 5.89 10.37 -2.83
C ASP A 127 6.51 10.05 -4.18
N ARG A 128 7.85 10.03 -4.25
CA ARG A 128 8.59 9.71 -5.48
C ARG A 128 8.36 8.27 -5.89
N TYR A 129 8.25 7.39 -4.89
CA TYR A 129 8.16 5.95 -5.07
C TYR A 129 6.85 5.46 -4.45
N LEU A 130 5.80 5.39 -5.28
CA LEU A 130 4.43 5.11 -4.87
C LEU A 130 4.01 3.70 -5.23
N GLY A 131 3.88 2.84 -4.22
CA GLY A 131 3.27 1.53 -4.43
C GLY A 131 1.89 1.46 -3.82
N GLY A 132 0.90 0.93 -4.53
CA GLY A 132 -0.39 0.63 -3.94
C GLY A 132 -0.28 -0.23 -2.68
N ILE A 133 0.71 -1.13 -2.63
CA ILE A 133 1.00 -1.98 -1.47
C ILE A 133 2.36 -1.63 -0.83
N ILE A 134 3.42 -1.49 -1.64
CA ILE A 134 4.82 -1.39 -1.21
C ILE A 134 5.49 -0.12 -1.78
N GLY A 135 5.98 0.80 -0.95
CA GLY A 135 6.65 1.99 -1.49
C GLY A 135 7.90 1.66 -2.32
N ARG A 136 8.82 0.88 -1.75
CA ARG A 136 9.96 0.30 -2.47
C ARG A 136 10.26 -1.13 -2.08
N ASN A 137 10.51 -1.95 -3.08
CA ASN A 137 11.02 -3.30 -2.94
C ASN A 137 12.46 -3.41 -3.47
N ALA A 138 13.37 -3.81 -2.60
CA ALA A 138 14.75 -4.16 -2.93
C ALA A 138 15.08 -5.63 -2.58
N ALA A 139 14.10 -6.40 -2.11
CA ALA A 139 14.23 -7.83 -1.84
C ALA A 139 13.95 -8.64 -3.10
N VAL A 140 14.73 -9.70 -3.30
CA VAL A 140 14.61 -10.61 -4.44
C VAL A 140 13.20 -11.18 -4.58
N THR A 141 12.78 -11.45 -5.82
CA THR A 141 11.41 -11.88 -6.19
C THR A 141 10.86 -13.02 -5.35
N ALA A 142 11.69 -14.01 -4.98
CA ALA A 142 11.28 -15.15 -4.19
C ALA A 142 10.87 -14.80 -2.74
N ASN A 143 11.34 -13.66 -2.22
CA ASN A 143 11.16 -13.26 -0.84
C ASN A 143 9.92 -12.38 -0.61
N VAL A 144 9.33 -11.84 -1.68
CA VAL A 144 8.15 -10.97 -1.62
C VAL A 144 7.02 -11.63 -2.39
N LYS A 145 5.96 -12.04 -1.67
CA LYS A 145 4.82 -12.74 -2.23
C LYS A 145 3.52 -12.04 -1.87
N LEU A 146 2.72 -11.70 -2.88
CA LEU A 146 1.38 -11.14 -2.72
C LEU A 146 0.38 -12.13 -3.32
N THR A 147 -0.57 -12.57 -2.50
CA THR A 147 -1.62 -13.52 -2.89
C THR A 147 -2.98 -12.95 -2.50
N ASP A 148 -3.93 -12.97 -3.43
CA ASP A 148 -5.30 -12.52 -3.18
C ASP A 148 -5.35 -11.07 -2.66
N VAL A 149 -4.73 -10.16 -3.42
CA VAL A 149 -4.62 -8.74 -3.05
C VAL A 149 -5.36 -7.89 -4.06
N PHE A 150 -6.16 -6.95 -3.59
CA PHE A 150 -6.86 -5.96 -4.41
C PHE A 150 -6.45 -4.55 -4.03
N PHE A 151 -6.11 -3.73 -5.02
CA PHE A 151 -5.79 -2.32 -4.84
C PHE A 151 -6.75 -1.39 -5.60
N THR A 152 -7.17 -0.31 -4.95
CA THR A 152 -7.77 0.86 -5.60
C THR A 152 -7.34 2.15 -4.88
N GLY A 153 -7.63 3.30 -5.46
CA GLY A 153 -7.30 4.61 -4.89
C GLY A 153 -6.49 5.48 -5.83
N SER A 154 -5.65 6.35 -5.26
CA SER A 154 -5.07 7.49 -5.99
C SER A 154 -3.56 7.57 -5.80
N LEU A 155 -2.78 7.22 -6.81
CA LEU A 155 -1.33 7.24 -6.81
C LEU A 155 -0.80 8.55 -7.43
N TYR A 156 -0.79 9.62 -6.63
CA TYR A 156 -0.42 10.96 -7.08
C TYR A 156 1.03 11.30 -6.74
N ASN A 157 1.94 10.98 -7.66
CA ASN A 157 3.35 11.37 -7.56
C ASN A 157 3.54 12.88 -7.83
N GLN A 158 4.71 13.40 -7.50
CA GLN A 158 5.15 14.71 -7.98
C GLN A 158 5.40 14.73 -9.49
N THR A 159 5.31 15.91 -10.09
CA THR A 159 5.50 16.15 -11.53
C THR A 159 6.98 16.20 -11.98
N ASN A 160 7.92 15.74 -11.15
CA ASN A 160 9.36 15.81 -11.46
C ASN A 160 9.84 14.65 -12.37
N THR A 161 11.16 14.49 -12.52
CA THR A 161 11.77 13.46 -13.40
C THR A 161 11.62 12.02 -12.90
N ARG A 162 11.23 11.81 -11.64
CA ARG A 162 10.99 10.49 -11.02
C ARG A 162 9.50 10.18 -10.85
N ARG A 163 8.62 10.95 -11.52
CA ARG A 163 7.17 10.82 -11.44
C ARG A 163 6.61 9.46 -11.87
N ASN A 164 7.40 8.71 -12.63
CA ASN A 164 7.04 7.42 -13.19
C ASN A 164 7.18 6.27 -12.21
N ASP A 165 7.94 6.41 -11.11
CA ASP A 165 8.20 5.33 -10.16
C ASP A 165 6.96 5.07 -9.26
N VAL A 166 5.91 4.60 -9.90
CA VAL A 166 4.56 4.39 -9.37
C VAL A 166 4.09 3.02 -9.84
N GLY A 167 3.47 2.25 -8.96
CA GLY A 167 2.87 0.97 -9.31
C GLY A 167 1.74 0.60 -8.36
N THR A 168 0.79 -0.21 -8.81
CA THR A 168 -0.30 -0.69 -7.96
C THR A 168 0.15 -1.76 -6.97
N VAL A 169 1.32 -2.37 -7.19
CA VAL A 169 2.02 -3.20 -6.21
C VAL A 169 3.14 -2.39 -5.57
N SER A 170 4.18 -2.07 -6.33
CA SER A 170 5.39 -1.41 -5.83
C SER A 170 5.72 -0.15 -6.62
N GLY A 171 6.18 0.90 -5.94
CA GLY A 171 6.57 2.15 -6.59
C GLY A 171 7.92 2.05 -7.27
N LEU A 172 8.97 1.86 -6.47
CA LEU A 172 10.29 1.52 -6.98
C LEU A 172 10.57 0.04 -6.74
N ASP A 173 10.84 -0.68 -7.81
CA ASP A 173 11.19 -2.08 -7.75
C ASP A 173 12.57 -2.34 -8.32
N THR A 174 13.47 -2.88 -7.50
CA THR A 174 14.74 -3.43 -7.99
C THR A 174 14.52 -4.86 -8.50
N THR A 175 13.54 -5.57 -7.94
CA THR A 175 13.26 -6.98 -8.20
C THR A 175 11.79 -7.26 -7.91
N GLN A 176 10.98 -7.43 -8.96
CA GLN A 176 9.52 -7.58 -8.86
C GLN A 176 9.08 -8.62 -7.83
N ALA A 177 8.01 -8.34 -7.10
CA ALA A 177 7.37 -9.32 -6.21
C ALA A 177 6.69 -10.44 -7.00
N THR A 178 6.56 -11.62 -6.39
CA THR A 178 5.74 -12.71 -6.92
C THR A 178 4.26 -12.40 -6.67
N LEU A 179 3.45 -12.34 -7.74
CA LEU A 179 2.03 -12.00 -7.67
C LEU A 179 1.17 -13.23 -7.99
N THR A 180 0.14 -13.47 -7.20
CA THR A 180 -0.89 -14.48 -7.47
C THR A 180 -2.25 -13.87 -7.17
N ARG A 181 -3.16 -13.84 -8.15
CA ARG A 181 -4.51 -13.24 -8.01
C ARG A 181 -4.44 -11.86 -7.34
N THR A 182 -3.51 -11.04 -7.84
CA THR A 182 -3.29 -9.68 -7.38
C THR A 182 -3.86 -8.74 -8.43
N TYR A 183 -4.76 -7.86 -8.02
CA TYR A 183 -5.59 -7.06 -8.92
C TYR A 183 -5.58 -5.58 -8.57
N TYR A 184 -5.96 -4.74 -9.53
CA TYR A 184 -6.34 -3.36 -9.26
C TYR A 184 -7.53 -2.92 -10.11
N ALA A 185 -8.24 -1.89 -9.65
CA ALA A 185 -9.25 -1.21 -10.47
C ALA A 185 -9.36 0.27 -10.15
N TYR A 186 -9.74 1.04 -11.17
CA TYR A 186 -10.10 2.46 -11.07
C TYR A 186 -9.08 3.30 -10.30
N VAL A 187 -7.79 3.07 -10.58
CA VAL A 187 -6.70 3.77 -9.92
C VAL A 187 -6.46 5.10 -10.61
N ALA A 188 -6.50 6.19 -9.85
CA ALA A 188 -6.20 7.52 -10.34
C ALA A 188 -4.69 7.77 -10.31
N TYR A 189 -4.13 8.19 -11.44
CA TYR A 189 -2.74 8.58 -11.61
C TYR A 189 -2.66 10.07 -11.92
N ARG A 190 -1.56 10.71 -11.51
CA ARG A 190 -1.23 12.07 -11.93
C ARG A 190 -0.33 12.04 -13.16
N THR A 191 -0.72 12.72 -14.23
CA THR A 191 0.08 12.86 -15.45
C THR A 191 1.21 13.89 -15.28
N SER A 192 2.10 13.99 -16.27
CA SER A 192 3.16 15.00 -16.29
C SER A 192 2.65 16.44 -16.28
N THR A 193 1.46 16.69 -16.83
CA THR A 193 0.81 18.01 -16.86
C THR A 193 -0.03 18.28 -15.61
N GLY A 194 -0.08 17.33 -14.67
CA GLY A 194 -0.85 17.44 -13.44
C GLY A 194 -2.31 17.01 -13.55
N THR A 195 -2.77 16.59 -14.74
CA THR A 195 -4.13 16.05 -14.93
C THR A 195 -4.29 14.67 -14.29
N ILE A 196 -5.52 14.30 -13.95
CA ILE A 196 -5.84 12.96 -13.46
C ILE A 196 -6.10 12.05 -14.67
N SER A 197 -5.47 10.88 -14.68
CA SER A 197 -5.70 9.80 -15.65
C SER A 197 -5.99 8.51 -14.88
N TYR A 198 -6.93 7.70 -15.37
CA TYR A 198 -7.16 6.35 -14.84
C TYR A 198 -6.49 5.26 -15.68
N THR A 199 -5.83 5.67 -16.76
CA THR A 199 -5.02 4.81 -17.61
C THR A 199 -3.55 4.99 -17.27
N GLN A 200 -2.83 3.88 -17.13
CA GLN A 200 -1.39 3.86 -16.96
C GLN A 200 -0.72 4.55 -18.17
N THR A 201 0.10 5.54 -17.90
CA THR A 201 0.85 6.34 -18.88
C THR A 201 2.28 6.55 -18.39
N GLY A 202 3.16 5.59 -18.70
CA GLY A 202 4.59 5.71 -18.44
C GLY A 202 5.03 5.40 -17.00
N GLN A 203 4.16 4.84 -16.16
CA GLN A 203 4.55 4.32 -14.84
C GLN A 203 5.49 3.11 -14.97
N THR A 204 6.54 3.07 -14.15
CA THR A 204 7.65 2.09 -14.14
C THR A 204 7.65 1.16 -12.92
N GLY A 205 6.81 1.42 -11.92
CA GLY A 205 6.63 0.50 -10.80
C GLY A 205 5.91 -0.79 -11.19
N GLN A 206 5.91 -1.78 -10.30
CA GLN A 206 5.23 -3.04 -10.58
C GLN A 206 3.70 -2.84 -10.50
N MET A 207 3.01 -3.24 -11.56
CA MET A 207 1.55 -3.27 -11.62
C MET A 207 1.02 -4.67 -11.33
N SER A 208 -0.12 -4.73 -10.64
CA SER A 208 -0.97 -5.92 -10.57
C SER A 208 -1.87 -6.03 -11.81
N THR A 209 -2.69 -7.08 -11.92
CA THR A 209 -3.58 -7.27 -13.07
C THR A 209 -4.75 -6.29 -13.02
N ALA A 210 -4.94 -5.50 -14.09
CA ALA A 210 -6.06 -4.58 -14.20
C ALA A 210 -7.39 -5.35 -14.33
N VAL A 211 -8.37 -5.01 -13.50
CA VAL A 211 -9.76 -5.49 -13.65
C VAL A 211 -10.57 -4.51 -14.49
N SER A 212 -10.46 -3.22 -14.19
CA SER A 212 -11.07 -2.13 -14.95
C SER A 212 -10.29 -0.83 -14.71
N THR A 213 -10.04 -0.06 -15.76
CA THR A 213 -9.42 1.27 -15.66
C THR A 213 -10.44 2.39 -15.60
N THR A 214 -11.72 2.14 -15.91
CA THR A 214 -12.74 3.19 -16.04
C THR A 214 -13.80 3.17 -14.95
N SER A 215 -13.86 2.10 -14.15
CA SER A 215 -14.85 1.93 -13.09
C SER A 215 -14.40 0.93 -12.03
N MET A 216 -15.05 0.96 -10.87
CA MET A 216 -14.91 -0.11 -9.89
C MET A 216 -15.47 -1.44 -10.44
N PRO A 217 -14.96 -2.61 -9.98
CA PRO A 217 -15.47 -3.90 -10.43
C PRO A 217 -16.95 -4.08 -10.08
N THR A 218 -17.64 -4.85 -10.91
CA THR A 218 -19.04 -5.20 -10.67
C THR A 218 -19.17 -6.16 -9.49
N THR A 219 -20.37 -6.22 -8.91
CA THR A 219 -20.70 -7.19 -7.85
C THR A 219 -20.40 -8.63 -8.29
N THR A 220 -20.65 -8.99 -9.55
CA THR A 220 -20.31 -10.32 -10.08
C THR A 220 -18.81 -10.62 -9.99
N TRP A 221 -17.95 -9.66 -10.36
CA TRP A 221 -16.50 -9.83 -10.25
C TRP A 221 -16.10 -10.02 -8.79
N TRP A 222 -16.64 -9.18 -7.91
CA TRP A 222 -16.40 -9.28 -6.48
C TRP A 222 -16.85 -10.60 -5.87
N ASN A 223 -17.99 -11.14 -6.29
CA ASN A 223 -18.48 -12.45 -5.82
C ASN A 223 -17.49 -13.56 -6.16
N THR A 224 -16.92 -13.55 -7.38
CA THR A 224 -15.86 -14.49 -7.76
C THR A 224 -14.63 -14.32 -6.88
N PHE A 225 -14.17 -13.08 -6.66
CA PHE A 225 -13.02 -12.81 -5.80
C PHE A 225 -13.26 -13.20 -4.33
N TYR A 226 -14.49 -12.99 -3.83
CA TYR A 226 -14.92 -13.36 -2.49
C TYR A 226 -14.84 -14.87 -2.23
N THR A 227 -15.08 -15.72 -3.23
CA THR A 227 -15.00 -17.19 -3.04
C THR A 227 -13.65 -17.62 -2.48
N THR A 228 -12.55 -17.00 -2.91
CA THR A 228 -11.20 -17.31 -2.41
C THR A 228 -11.00 -16.89 -0.95
N PHE A 229 -11.59 -15.75 -0.54
CA PHE A 229 -11.50 -15.24 0.82
C PHE A 229 -12.39 -16.04 1.77
N GLY A 230 -13.65 -16.26 1.38
CA GLY A 230 -14.65 -17.01 2.14
C GLY A 230 -14.33 -18.50 2.31
N ALA A 231 -13.58 -19.09 1.36
CA ALA A 231 -13.06 -20.45 1.50
C ALA A 231 -11.95 -20.55 2.55
N ALA A 232 -11.19 -19.48 2.78
CA ALA A 232 -10.09 -19.46 3.74
C ALA A 232 -10.58 -19.19 5.18
N ASN A 233 -11.54 -18.29 5.36
CA ASN A 233 -12.14 -17.97 6.66
C ASN A 233 -13.47 -17.20 6.50
N ASN A 234 -14.20 -17.03 7.61
CA ASN A 234 -15.47 -16.32 7.66
C ASN A 234 -15.33 -14.85 8.11
N TYR A 235 -14.13 -14.27 8.10
CA TYR A 235 -13.92 -12.89 8.55
C TYR A 235 -14.30 -11.86 7.49
N TRP A 236 -14.31 -12.24 6.21
CA TRP A 236 -14.64 -11.34 5.12
C TRP A 236 -16.13 -11.35 4.81
N LEU A 237 -16.69 -10.16 4.58
CA LEU A 237 -18.06 -9.96 4.11
C LEU A 237 -18.03 -9.04 2.89
N GLN A 238 -19.16 -8.90 2.21
CA GLN A 238 -19.33 -7.97 1.08
C GLN A 238 -20.31 -6.86 1.44
N ASP A 239 -20.04 -5.63 1.01
CA ASP A 239 -20.97 -4.51 1.14
C ASP A 239 -21.99 -4.48 0.00
N GLY A 240 -22.87 -3.46 -0.03
CA GLY A 240 -23.92 -3.31 -1.04
C GLY A 240 -23.40 -3.14 -2.49
N THR A 241 -22.10 -2.91 -2.68
CA THR A 241 -21.45 -2.86 -4.00
C THR A 241 -20.78 -4.19 -4.37
N GLY A 242 -20.69 -5.12 -3.43
CA GLY A 242 -19.94 -6.36 -3.53
C GLY A 242 -18.51 -6.25 -2.98
N ARG A 243 -18.01 -5.05 -2.68
CA ARG A 243 -16.64 -4.84 -2.18
C ARG A 243 -16.42 -5.59 -0.87
N LEU A 244 -15.35 -6.37 -0.82
CA LEU A 244 -14.97 -7.13 0.37
C LEU A 244 -14.57 -6.21 1.50
N TYR A 245 -15.03 -6.46 2.72
CA TYR A 245 -14.57 -5.80 3.93
C TYR A 245 -14.35 -6.82 5.05
N LEU A 246 -13.42 -6.50 5.94
CA LEU A 246 -13.17 -7.34 7.11
C LEU A 246 -14.26 -7.06 8.16
N SER A 247 -14.96 -8.11 8.56
CA SER A 247 -15.90 -8.12 9.69
C SER A 247 -15.11 -8.43 10.96
N SER A 248 -15.23 -7.54 11.95
CA SER A 248 -14.36 -7.44 13.13
C SER A 248 -12.89 -7.08 12.85
#